data_AF-Q96XL6-F1
#
_entry.id   AF-Q96XL6-F1
#
_cell.length_a   1.000
_cell.length_b   1.000
_cell.length_c   1.000
_cell.angle_alpha   90.00
_cell.angle_beta   90.00
_cell.angle_gamma   90.00
#
_symmetry.space_group_name_H-M   'P 1'
#
loop_
_entity.id
_entity.type
_entity.pdbx_description
1 polymer ?
#
loop_
_entity_poly.entity_id
_entity_poly.type
_entity_poly.pdbx_seq_one_letter_code
_entity_poly.pdbx_strand_id
1 'polypeptide(L)' 'MPKVKNLKKVILTVYIDKEDAETIDKLTKMEGTSRSGIIRKLIRDYARRHLKDSS' A
#
# COMPACT_ATOMS: atom_id res chain seq x y z
N MET A 1 -4.78 -1.16 26.07
CA MET A 1 -4.33 -0.93 24.68
C MET A 1 -3.67 0.44 24.59
N PRO A 2 -2.38 0.55 24.26
CA PRO A 2 -1.75 1.85 24.07
C PRO A 2 -2.44 2.58 22.90
N LYS A 3 -2.96 3.79 23.16
CA LYS A 3 -3.45 4.68 22.11
C LYS A 3 -2.22 5.25 21.41
N VAL A 4 -1.98 4.86 20.17
CA VAL A 4 -0.92 5.43 19.32
C VAL A 4 -1.29 6.87 19.01
N LYS A 5 -0.94 7.79 19.91
CA LYS A 5 -1.10 9.23 19.71
C LYS A 5 0.10 9.69 18.88
N ASN A 6 -0.19 10.28 17.72
CA ASN A 6 0.76 10.94 16.81
C ASN A 6 1.66 10.04 15.96
N LEU A 7 1.08 9.16 15.13
CA LEU A 7 1.76 8.75 13.91
C LEU A 7 1.84 9.95 12.96
N LYS A 8 3.03 10.57 12.85
CA LYS A 8 3.29 11.57 11.80
C LYS A 8 2.95 10.93 10.46
N LYS A 9 2.22 11.65 9.62
CA LYS A 9 1.92 11.20 8.25
C LYS A 9 3.24 11.00 7.51
N VAL A 10 3.59 9.76 7.21
CA VAL A 10 4.77 9.43 6.40
C VAL A 10 4.37 9.57 4.94
N ILE A 11 5.11 10.39 4.20
CA ILE A 11 4.97 10.54 2.75
C ILE A 11 6.06 9.70 2.11
N LEU A 12 5.68 8.83 1.18
CA LEU A 12 6.59 7.96 0.43
C LEU A 12 6.47 8.28 -1.06
N THR A 13 7.61 8.49 -1.70
CA THR A 13 7.71 8.50 -3.15
C THR A 13 8.03 7.07 -3.60
N VAL A 14 7.22 6.51 -4.48
CA VAL A 14 7.38 5.15 -4.99
C VAL A 14 7.65 5.23 -6.48
N TYR A 15 8.76 4.65 -6.90
CA TYR A 15 9.11 4.50 -8.31
C TYR A 15 8.78 3.08 -8.72
N ILE A 16 8.01 2.95 -9.79
CA ILE A 16 7.61 1.70 -10.43
C ILE A 16 7.79 1.87 -11.92
N ASP A 17 7.97 0.76 -12.63
CA ASP A 17 8.04 0.80 -14.08
C ASP A 17 6.67 1.11 -14.71
N LYS A 18 6.68 1.27 -16.03
CA LYS A 18 5.47 1.65 -16.77
C LYS A 18 4.41 0.55 -16.75
N GLU A 19 4.81 -0.71 -16.82
CA GLU A 19 3.90 -1.85 -16.89
C GLU A 19 3.15 -2.04 -15.56
N ASP A 20 3.85 -1.89 -14.43
CA ASP A 20 3.25 -1.89 -13.10
C ASP A 20 2.35 -0.67 -12.90
N ALA A 21 2.75 0.51 -13.39
CA ALA A 21 1.91 1.71 -13.31
C ALA A 21 0.58 1.53 -14.05
N GLU A 22 0.59 0.92 -15.24
CA GLU A 22 -0.63 0.60 -16.00
C GLU A 22 -1.50 -0.42 -15.27
N THR A 23 -0.88 -1.41 -14.61
CA THR A 23 -1.58 -2.40 -13.80
C THR A 23 -2.26 -1.74 -12.60
N ILE A 24 -1.56 -0.85 -11.90
CA ILE A 24 -2.14 -0.07 -10.80
C ILE A 24 -3.32 0.76 -11.31
N ASP A 25 -3.21 1.40 -12.48
CA ASP A 25 -4.30 2.18 -13.05
C ASP A 25 -5.55 1.36 -13.34
N LYS A 26 -5.40 0.14 -13.88
CA LYS A 26 -6.52 -0.78 -14.06
C LYS A 26 -7.17 -1.13 -12.71
N LEU A 27 -6.36 -1.44 -11.70
CA LEU A 27 -6.84 -1.73 -10.36
C LEU A 27 -7.55 -0.54 -9.71
N THR A 28 -7.07 0.69 -9.91
CA THR A 28 -7.74 1.89 -9.39
C THR A 28 -9.16 2.02 -9.92
N LYS A 29 -9.37 1.75 -11.21
CA LYS A 29 -10.68 1.81 -11.85
C LYS A 29 -11.61 0.70 -11.37
N MET A 30 -11.06 -0.52 -11.22
CA MET A 30 -11.84 -1.67 -10.76
C MET A 30 -12.29 -1.54 -9.30
N GLU A 31 -11.42 -1.09 -8.41
CA GLU A 31 -11.72 -0.98 -6.97
C GLU A 31 -12.34 0.37 -6.58
N GLY A 32 -12.44 1.33 -7.53
CA GLY A 32 -12.97 2.66 -7.27
C GLY A 32 -12.16 3.44 -6.24
N THR A 33 -10.83 3.30 -6.24
CA THR A 33 -9.93 3.91 -5.26
C THR A 33 -8.72 4.58 -5.91
N SER A 34 -8.03 5.44 -5.15
CA SER A 34 -6.82 6.14 -5.62
C SER A 34 -5.62 5.20 -5.81
N ARG A 35 -4.66 5.59 -6.66
CA ARG A 35 -3.36 4.89 -6.82
C ARG A 35 -2.68 4.64 -5.49
N SER A 36 -2.61 5.65 -4.62
CA SER A 36 -2.01 5.51 -3.28
C SER A 36 -2.80 4.54 -2.39
N GLY A 37 -4.11 4.40 -2.61
CA GLY A 37 -4.96 3.42 -1.94
C GLY A 37 -4.58 1.99 -2.31
N ILE A 38 -4.45 1.72 -3.61
CA ILE A 38 -3.98 0.43 -4.13
C ILE A 38 -2.58 0.11 -3.60
N ILE A 39 -1.62 1.04 -3.71
CA ILE A 39 -0.24 0.82 -3.24
C ILE A 39 -0.22 0.51 -1.74
N ARG A 40 -0.98 1.24 -0.91
CA ARG A 40 -1.06 0.97 0.53
C ARG A 40 -1.66 -0.41 0.82
N LYS A 41 -2.64 -0.86 0.04
CA LYS A 41 -3.23 -2.21 0.16
C LYS A 41 -2.19 -3.27 -0.17
N LEU A 42 -1.49 -3.15 -1.30
CA LEU A 42 -0.43 -4.06 -1.72
C LEU A 42 0.68 -4.17 -0.67
N ILE A 43 1.19 -3.04 -0.17
CA ILE A 43 2.21 -3.01 0.89
C ILE A 43 1.70 -3.71 2.15
N ARG A 44 0.45 -3.44 2.57
CA ARG A 44 -0.15 -4.05 3.76
C ARG A 44 -0.30 -5.56 3.59
N ASP A 45 -0.75 -6.03 2.44
CA ASP A 45 -0.97 -7.45 2.17
C ASP A 45 0.35 -8.21 2.00
N TYR A 46 1.37 -7.57 1.45
CA TYR A 46 2.74 -8.07 1.47
C TYR A 46 3.26 -8.19 2.92
N ALA A 47 3.20 -7.10 3.69
CA ALA A 47 3.65 -7.09 5.08
C ALA A 47 2.92 -8.14 5.93
N ARG A 48 1.61 -8.30 5.75
CA ARG A 48 0.82 -9.33 6.46
C ARG A 48 1.22 -10.75 6.09
N ARG A 49 1.65 -11.01 4.86
CA ARG A 49 2.11 -12.35 4.46
C ARG A 49 3.50 -12.64 4.99
N HIS A 50 4.40 -11.66 4.99
CA HIS A 50 5.80 -11.89 5.32
C HIS A 50 6.17 -11.62 6.79
N LEU A 51 5.39 -10.84 7.53
CA LEU A 51 5.64 -10.56 8.95
C LEU A 51 4.90 -11.51 9.90
N LYS A 52 3.92 -12.28 9.40
CA LYS A 52 3.18 -13.24 10.23
C LYS A 52 3.97 -14.51 10.53
N ASP A 53 5.02 -14.78 9.76
CA ASP A 53 5.89 -15.95 9.90
C ASP A 53 7.15 -15.66 10.74
N SER A 54 7.27 -14.47 11.35
CA SER A 54 8.42 -14.09 12.19
C SER A 54 8.14 -14.20 13.70
N SER A 55 7.15 -15.00 14.11
CA SER A 55 6.75 -15.20 15.53
C SER A 55 6.92 -16.64 15.97
#